data_AF-A0A9P1DUB2-F1
#
_entry.id   AF-A0A9P1DUB2-F1
#
_cell.length_a   1.000
_cell.length_b   1.000
_cell.length_c   1.000
_cell.angle_alpha   90.00
_cell.angle_beta   90.00
_cell.angle_gamma   90.00
#
_symmetry.space_group_name_H-M   'P 1'
#
loop_
_entity.id
_entity.type
_entity.pdbx_description
1 polymer ?
#
loop_
_entity_poly.entity_id
_entity_poly.type
_entity_poly.pdbx_seq_one_letter_code
_entity_poly.pdbx_strand_id
1 'polypeptide(L)'
;MKTRQKLRSGDATYRCIGVEVLQAPFQLYSCLEGLYPQTSTSSALPKVILVHFQLPLKPGPIYGSHPADDPGCSVVIFFKLKEPVLDSPALGLLQRFLEADHPKTEGFAVSGCLKVVGLLENLDELDIPAAARPVVRKFNGKPVLIEKESRHLRFGDALEILVDVRGFNPLARQLLCRLRGQLPKSVMQLGILVQGVEDFELPEGFLGVARLDGLDLLNGRSVEIPSSPRSPMTGPQETTRATLPCTGWCCRRKKGT
;
A
#
# COMPACT_ATOMS: atom_id res chain seq x y z
N MET A 1 -10.61 -23.22 -23.81
CA MET A 1 -11.56 -22.13 -23.47
C MET A 1 -11.55 -21.98 -21.95
N LYS A 2 -10.88 -20.97 -21.38
CA LYS A 2 -10.86 -20.79 -19.92
C LYS A 2 -12.22 -20.24 -19.47
N THR A 3 -13.01 -21.07 -18.78
CA THR A 3 -14.31 -20.69 -18.21
C THR A 3 -14.08 -19.70 -17.07
N ARG A 4 -14.16 -18.39 -17.36
CA ARG A 4 -14.04 -17.33 -16.34
C ARG A 4 -15.34 -17.21 -15.54
N GLN A 5 -15.62 -18.18 -14.68
CA GLN A 5 -16.71 -18.08 -13.72
C GLN A 5 -16.24 -17.24 -12.51
N LYS A 6 -16.93 -16.15 -12.21
CA LYS A 6 -16.64 -15.32 -11.03
C LYS A 6 -17.12 -16.06 -9.78
N LEU A 7 -16.20 -16.62 -9.01
CA LEU A 7 -16.48 -17.19 -7.70
C LEU A 7 -16.42 -16.08 -6.63
N ARG A 8 -17.19 -16.23 -5.54
CA ARG A 8 -17.04 -15.35 -4.38
C ARG A 8 -15.67 -15.62 -3.75
N SER A 9 -14.96 -14.56 -3.38
CA SER A 9 -13.76 -14.70 -2.55
C SER A 9 -14.14 -15.34 -1.21
N GLY A 10 -13.27 -16.20 -0.68
CA GLY A 10 -13.38 -16.68 0.70
C GLY A 10 -13.14 -15.55 1.72
N ASP A 11 -13.14 -15.92 3.00
CA ASP A 11 -12.83 -14.98 4.09
C ASP A 11 -11.42 -14.38 3.95
N ALA A 12 -11.28 -13.12 4.34
CA ALA A 12 -9.97 -12.45 4.31
C ALA A 12 -8.99 -13.08 5.31
N THR A 13 -7.72 -13.23 4.91
CA THR A 13 -6.65 -13.84 5.73
C THR A 13 -6.37 -13.05 7.01
N TYR A 14 -6.45 -11.72 6.94
CA TYR A 14 -6.29 -10.83 8.07
C TYR A 14 -7.63 -10.18 8.43
N ARG A 15 -7.84 -9.93 9.72
CA ARG A 15 -8.97 -9.12 10.21
C ARG A 15 -8.54 -7.68 10.40
N CYS A 16 -9.37 -6.73 9.96
CA CYS A 16 -9.18 -5.32 10.33
C CYS A 16 -9.33 -5.17 11.85
N ILE A 17 -8.41 -4.45 12.48
CA ILE A 17 -8.42 -4.16 13.92
C ILE A 17 -8.49 -2.66 14.22
N GLY A 18 -8.33 -1.80 13.20
CA GLY A 18 -8.39 -0.36 13.37
C GLY A 18 -8.14 0.38 12.06
N VAL A 19 -8.64 1.61 12.01
CA VAL A 19 -8.41 2.56 10.93
C VAL A 19 -8.12 3.90 11.58
N GLU A 20 -7.05 4.56 11.14
CA GLU A 20 -6.66 5.88 11.61
C GLU A 20 -6.51 6.82 10.41
N VAL A 21 -6.93 8.06 10.58
CA VAL A 21 -6.63 9.14 9.65
C VAL A 21 -5.60 10.04 10.31
N LEU A 22 -4.42 10.15 9.70
CA LEU A 22 -3.31 10.93 10.23
C LEU A 22 -3.04 12.15 9.34
N GLN A 23 -2.64 13.24 9.99
CA GLN A 23 -2.23 14.47 9.35
C GLN A 23 -0.87 14.90 9.87
N ALA A 24 -0.02 15.35 8.95
CA ALA A 24 1.27 15.92 9.23
C ALA A 24 1.49 17.12 8.31
N PRO A 25 2.36 18.08 8.67
CA PRO A 25 2.67 19.23 7.80
C PRO A 25 3.48 18.85 6.55
N PHE A 26 3.82 17.57 6.39
CA PHE A 26 4.56 17.00 5.27
C PHE A 26 4.03 15.59 4.97
N GLN A 27 4.37 15.08 3.80
CA GLN A 27 4.04 13.70 3.43
C GLN A 27 4.68 12.70 4.40
N LEU A 28 3.87 11.76 4.91
CA LEU A 28 4.36 10.59 5.62
C LEU A 28 4.81 9.52 4.62
N TYR A 29 6.05 9.04 4.78
CA TYR A 29 6.61 7.95 3.97
C TYR A 29 6.60 6.60 4.70
N SER A 30 6.36 6.61 6.01
CA SER A 30 6.14 5.43 6.84
C SER A 30 5.52 5.85 8.17
N CYS A 31 4.67 5.00 8.74
CA CYS A 31 4.12 5.17 10.09
C CYS A 31 4.93 4.41 11.15
N LEU A 32 5.82 3.50 10.74
CA LEU A 32 6.60 2.63 11.63
C LEU A 32 8.09 2.97 11.67
N GLU A 33 8.61 3.64 10.64
CA GLU A 33 10.01 4.08 10.56
C GLU A 33 10.34 5.03 11.72
N GLY A 34 11.44 4.74 12.43
CA GLY A 34 11.86 5.48 13.61
C GLY A 34 11.20 5.05 14.92
N LEU A 35 10.07 4.33 14.87
CA LEU A 35 9.45 3.70 16.04
C LEU A 35 9.92 2.26 16.24
N TYR A 36 10.15 1.55 15.14
CA TYR A 36 10.61 0.16 15.14
C TYR A 36 11.82 0.00 14.21
N PRO A 37 12.78 -0.88 14.55
CA PRO A 37 13.89 -1.17 13.66
C PRO A 37 13.37 -1.90 12.40
N GLN A 38 13.84 -1.49 11.23
CA GLN A 38 13.58 -2.21 9.99
C GLN A 38 14.39 -3.51 10.00
N THR A 39 13.73 -4.62 10.30
CA THR A 39 14.35 -5.95 10.36
C THR A 39 13.47 -6.96 9.65
N SER A 40 14.07 -7.87 8.89
CA SER A 40 13.37 -9.04 8.36
C SER A 40 13.20 -10.12 9.43
N THR A 41 12.15 -10.92 9.30
CA THR A 41 11.90 -12.11 10.14
C THR A 41 11.89 -13.37 9.30
N SER A 42 12.15 -14.52 9.90
CA SER A 42 11.98 -15.82 9.25
C SER A 42 10.52 -16.25 9.05
N SER A 43 9.54 -15.60 9.71
CA SER A 43 8.13 -15.93 9.53
C SER A 43 7.64 -15.56 8.13
N ALA A 44 7.08 -16.56 7.42
CA ALA A 44 6.49 -16.39 6.10
C ALA A 44 5.31 -15.40 6.08
N LEU A 45 4.60 -15.23 7.20
CA LEU A 45 3.48 -14.30 7.33
C LEU A 45 3.75 -13.26 8.44
N PRO A 46 3.59 -11.96 8.17
CA PRO A 46 3.53 -10.96 9.24
C PRO A 46 2.33 -11.22 10.17
N LYS A 47 2.49 -10.95 11.47
CA LYS A 47 1.36 -10.96 12.42
C LYS A 47 0.47 -9.73 12.25
N VAL A 48 1.07 -8.62 11.80
CA VAL A 48 0.38 -7.34 11.58
C VAL A 48 0.73 -6.81 10.19
N ILE A 49 -0.29 -6.46 9.43
CA ILE A 49 -0.13 -5.68 8.19
C ILE A 49 -0.75 -4.31 8.41
N LEU A 50 0.02 -3.28 8.11
CA LEU A 50 -0.41 -1.90 8.09
C LEU A 50 -0.51 -1.47 6.63
N VAL A 51 -1.71 -1.19 6.14
CA VAL A 51 -1.89 -0.62 4.80
C VAL A 51 -2.05 0.88 4.95
N HIS A 52 -1.06 1.63 4.47
CA HIS A 52 -1.00 3.08 4.58
C HIS A 52 -1.26 3.68 3.20
N PHE A 53 -2.45 4.25 3.01
CA PHE A 53 -2.76 5.04 1.83
C PHE A 53 -2.39 6.50 2.07
N GLN A 54 -1.47 7.02 1.26
CA GLN A 54 -1.12 8.44 1.24
C GLN A 54 -1.99 9.15 0.20
N LEU A 55 -3.06 9.82 0.65
CA LEU A 55 -4.05 10.48 -0.20
C LEU A 55 -3.63 11.93 -0.52
N PRO A 56 -3.84 12.41 -1.76
CA PRO A 56 -3.73 13.82 -2.09
C PRO A 56 -4.81 14.68 -1.41
N LEU A 57 -4.47 15.91 -1.02
CA LEU A 57 -5.45 16.95 -0.68
C LEU A 57 -5.65 17.95 -1.82
N LYS A 58 -4.74 18.00 -2.78
CA LYS A 58 -4.83 18.73 -4.05
C LYS A 58 -4.92 17.71 -5.20
N PRO A 59 -5.69 17.95 -6.27
CA PRO A 59 -5.82 16.98 -7.37
C PRO A 59 -4.49 16.75 -8.13
N GLY A 60 -3.57 17.72 -8.06
CA GLY A 60 -2.32 17.72 -8.82
C GLY A 60 -2.52 17.99 -10.32
N PRO A 61 -1.43 18.13 -11.08
CA PRO A 61 -1.48 18.38 -12.52
C PRO A 61 -1.81 17.11 -13.30
N ILE A 62 -2.32 17.26 -14.53
CA ILE A 62 -2.55 16.14 -15.46
C ILE A 62 -1.21 15.54 -15.93
N TYR A 63 -0.21 16.40 -16.15
CA TYR A 63 1.13 16.03 -16.59
C TYR A 63 2.18 16.51 -15.58
N GLY A 64 3.23 15.71 -15.39
CA GLY A 64 4.30 16.01 -14.46
C GLY A 64 4.05 15.48 -13.04
N SER A 65 4.96 15.83 -12.14
CA SER A 65 4.96 15.36 -10.76
C SER A 65 3.88 16.04 -9.92
N HIS A 66 3.40 15.32 -8.90
CA HIS A 66 2.50 15.89 -7.91
C HIS A 66 3.21 17.00 -7.11
N PRO A 67 2.51 18.09 -6.70
CA PRO A 67 3.13 19.18 -5.94
C PRO A 67 3.73 18.70 -4.61
N ALA A 68 4.96 19.09 -4.34
CA ALA A 68 5.66 18.72 -3.10
C ALA A 68 5.09 19.42 -1.85
N ASP A 69 4.37 20.51 -2.03
CA ASP A 69 3.67 21.28 -1.00
C ASP A 69 2.25 20.75 -0.72
N ASP A 70 1.87 19.60 -1.28
CA ASP A 70 0.70 18.85 -0.82
C ASP A 70 1.15 17.86 0.27
N PRO A 71 0.91 18.16 1.57
CA PRO A 71 1.21 17.23 2.64
C PRO A 71 0.39 15.95 2.53
N GLY A 72 -0.75 15.99 1.83
CA GLY A 72 -1.68 14.88 1.74
C GLY A 72 -2.32 14.54 3.08
N CYS A 73 -2.86 13.33 3.16
CA CYS A 73 -3.44 12.75 4.36
C CYS A 73 -3.18 11.24 4.35
N SER A 74 -2.83 10.68 5.50
CA SER A 74 -2.57 9.24 5.62
C SER A 74 -3.81 8.54 6.14
N VAL A 75 -4.35 7.59 5.39
CA VAL A 75 -5.36 6.65 5.88
C VAL A 75 -4.65 5.33 6.15
N VAL A 76 -4.59 4.96 7.42
CA VAL A 76 -3.82 3.81 7.90
C VAL A 76 -4.77 2.75 8.41
N ILE A 77 -4.69 1.57 7.83
CA ILE A 77 -5.55 0.43 8.18
C ILE A 77 -4.69 -0.67 8.79
N PHE A 78 -5.05 -1.08 9.99
CA PHE A 78 -4.35 -2.11 10.74
C PHE A 78 -5.07 -3.45 10.58
N PHE A 79 -4.32 -4.45 10.15
CA PHE A 79 -4.77 -5.81 9.93
C PHE A 79 -3.99 -6.77 10.82
N LYS A 80 -4.70 -7.64 11.54
CA LYS A 80 -4.10 -8.71 12.35
C LYS A 80 -4.35 -10.07 11.69
N LEU A 81 -3.32 -10.92 11.64
CA LEU A 81 -3.45 -12.28 11.13
C LEU A 81 -4.52 -13.04 11.91
N LYS A 82 -5.42 -13.74 11.22
CA LYS A 82 -6.42 -14.62 11.86
C LYS A 82 -5.78 -15.96 12.21
N GLU A 83 -6.23 -16.57 13.31
CA GLU A 83 -5.82 -17.91 13.72
C GLU A 83 -7.08 -18.79 13.87
N PRO A 84 -7.04 -20.06 13.43
CA PRO A 84 -5.97 -20.68 12.64
C PRO A 84 -5.92 -20.13 11.21
N VAL A 85 -4.73 -20.10 10.61
CA VAL A 85 -4.57 -19.78 9.18
C VAL A 85 -4.94 -21.01 8.36
N LEU A 86 -5.99 -20.91 7.55
CA LEU A 86 -6.46 -22.00 6.72
C LEU A 86 -5.73 -22.01 5.37
N ASP A 87 -5.27 -23.18 4.95
CA ASP A 87 -4.63 -23.35 3.65
C ASP A 87 -5.62 -23.06 2.51
N SER A 88 -5.13 -22.37 1.48
CA SER A 88 -5.92 -21.98 0.31
C SER A 88 -5.03 -21.49 -0.84
N PRO A 89 -5.51 -21.52 -2.09
CA PRO A 89 -4.84 -20.87 -3.22
C PRO A 89 -4.43 -19.41 -2.93
N ALA A 90 -5.33 -18.66 -2.27
CA ALA A 90 -5.11 -17.27 -1.89
C ALA A 90 -3.99 -17.11 -0.86
N LEU A 91 -3.87 -18.04 0.11
CA LEU A 91 -2.79 -18.03 1.08
C LEU A 91 -1.44 -18.26 0.41
N GLY A 92 -1.35 -19.28 -0.46
CA GLY A 92 -0.12 -19.56 -1.20
C GLY A 92 0.29 -18.40 -2.13
N LEU A 93 -0.70 -17.75 -2.77
CA LEU A 93 -0.47 -16.54 -3.56
C LEU A 93 0.05 -15.38 -2.69
N LEU A 94 -0.53 -15.18 -1.51
CA LEU A 94 -0.09 -14.14 -0.56
C LEU A 94 1.33 -14.40 -0.05
N GLN A 95 1.68 -15.65 0.28
CA GLN A 95 3.05 -16.00 0.70
C GLN A 95 4.08 -15.69 -0.38
N ARG A 96 3.82 -16.10 -1.63
CA ARG A 96 4.70 -15.77 -2.77
C ARG A 96 4.78 -14.26 -3.04
N PHE A 97 3.70 -13.52 -2.81
CA PHE A 97 3.70 -12.06 -2.87
C PHE A 97 4.62 -11.48 -1.79
N LEU A 98 4.50 -11.92 -0.54
CA LEU A 98 5.31 -11.41 0.57
C LEU A 98 6.82 -11.70 0.44
N GLU A 99 7.19 -12.76 -0.28
CA GLU A 99 8.57 -13.15 -0.53
C GLU A 99 9.19 -12.50 -1.78
N ALA A 100 8.38 -11.91 -2.66
CA ALA A 100 8.84 -11.34 -3.91
C ALA A 100 9.37 -9.90 -3.74
N ASP A 101 10.16 -9.46 -4.72
CA ASP A 101 10.53 -8.05 -4.85
C ASP A 101 9.36 -7.22 -5.41
N HIS A 102 9.22 -6.01 -4.88
CA HIS A 102 8.17 -5.05 -5.23
C HIS A 102 8.76 -3.65 -5.44
N PRO A 103 8.17 -2.81 -6.31
CA PRO A 103 6.95 -3.06 -7.08
C PRO A 103 7.19 -3.92 -8.32
N LYS A 104 6.17 -4.69 -8.72
CA LYS A 104 6.15 -5.44 -9.99
C LYS A 104 5.56 -4.62 -11.14
N THR A 105 5.93 -4.98 -12.37
CA THR A 105 5.27 -4.44 -13.56
C THR A 105 3.83 -4.97 -13.63
N GLU A 106 2.86 -4.07 -13.56
CA GLU A 106 1.45 -4.40 -13.65
C GLU A 106 1.04 -4.95 -15.01
N GLY A 107 0.08 -5.88 -15.01
CA GLY A 107 -0.55 -6.36 -16.24
C GLY A 107 -1.69 -7.33 -15.94
N PHE A 108 -2.63 -7.47 -16.86
CA PHE A 108 -3.79 -8.37 -16.70
C PHE A 108 -3.41 -9.86 -16.65
N ALA A 109 -2.19 -10.20 -17.07
CA ALA A 109 -1.65 -11.55 -17.10
C ALA A 109 -0.43 -11.71 -16.15
N VAL A 110 -0.28 -10.82 -15.17
CA VAL A 110 0.85 -10.83 -14.22
C VAL A 110 0.35 -11.14 -12.81
N SER A 111 0.69 -12.30 -12.25
CA SER A 111 0.36 -12.62 -10.87
C SER A 111 1.19 -11.83 -9.85
N GLY A 112 0.70 -11.78 -8.61
CA GLY A 112 1.43 -11.17 -7.51
C GLY A 112 1.48 -9.65 -7.55
N CYS A 113 0.52 -8.99 -8.20
CA CYS A 113 0.35 -7.54 -8.13
C CYS A 113 -0.73 -7.18 -7.10
N LEU A 114 -0.50 -6.14 -6.30
CA LEU A 114 -1.46 -5.63 -5.34
C LEU A 114 -2.67 -5.00 -6.03
N LYS A 115 -3.86 -5.33 -5.53
CA LYS A 115 -5.15 -4.76 -5.94
C LYS A 115 -5.86 -4.15 -4.75
N VAL A 116 -6.70 -3.17 -5.05
CA VAL A 116 -7.70 -2.65 -4.11
C VAL A 116 -9.09 -2.66 -4.75
N VAL A 117 -10.10 -2.95 -3.95
CA VAL A 117 -11.53 -2.84 -4.30
C VAL A 117 -12.17 -1.88 -3.32
N GLY A 118 -12.69 -0.77 -3.80
CA GLY A 118 -13.52 0.15 -3.01
C GLY A 118 -14.99 -0.02 -3.37
N LEU A 119 -15.83 -0.30 -2.39
CA LEU A 119 -17.28 -0.39 -2.53
C LEU A 119 -17.96 0.63 -1.62
N LEU A 120 -18.56 1.66 -2.19
CA LEU A 120 -19.51 2.55 -1.51
C LEU A 120 -20.84 1.81 -1.33
N GLU A 121 -21.20 1.53 -0.09
CA GLU A 121 -22.45 0.84 0.28
C GLU A 121 -23.65 1.78 0.12
N ASN A 122 -23.51 3.04 0.53
CA ASN A 122 -24.56 4.05 0.51
C ASN A 122 -24.41 5.06 -0.64
N LEU A 123 -23.90 4.63 -1.80
CA LEU A 123 -23.63 5.50 -2.95
C LEU A 123 -24.82 6.39 -3.33
N ASP A 124 -26.03 5.86 -3.23
CA ASP A 124 -27.24 6.57 -3.63
C ASP A 124 -27.73 7.64 -2.65
N GLU A 125 -27.23 7.61 -1.42
CA GLU A 125 -27.49 8.60 -0.38
C GLU A 125 -26.49 9.76 -0.41
N LEU A 126 -25.35 9.58 -1.10
CA LEU A 126 -24.32 10.60 -1.22
C LEU A 126 -24.70 11.68 -2.22
N ASP A 127 -24.36 12.93 -1.91
CA ASP A 127 -24.54 14.06 -2.81
C ASP A 127 -23.38 14.10 -3.83
N ILE A 128 -23.42 13.15 -4.77
CA ILE A 128 -22.47 13.03 -5.86
C ILE A 128 -22.96 13.87 -7.04
N PRO A 129 -22.16 14.83 -7.56
CA PRO A 129 -22.54 15.63 -8.72
C PRO A 129 -22.97 14.77 -9.91
N ALA A 130 -24.04 15.17 -10.61
CA ALA A 130 -24.63 14.41 -11.71
C ALA A 130 -23.60 14.00 -12.79
N ALA A 131 -22.63 14.88 -13.09
CA ALA A 131 -21.56 14.60 -14.04
C ALA A 131 -20.55 13.53 -13.56
N ALA A 132 -20.37 13.34 -12.26
CA ALA A 132 -19.45 12.37 -11.68
C ALA A 132 -20.12 11.01 -11.39
N ARG A 133 -21.44 11.00 -11.13
CA ARG A 133 -22.19 9.82 -10.71
C ARG A 133 -22.06 8.61 -11.65
N PRO A 134 -22.09 8.74 -13.00
CA PRO A 134 -21.89 7.60 -13.91
C PRO A 134 -20.50 6.96 -13.75
N VAL A 135 -19.47 7.80 -13.55
CA VAL A 135 -18.09 7.32 -13.38
C VAL A 135 -17.95 6.60 -12.04
N VAL A 136 -18.45 7.19 -10.95
CA VAL A 136 -18.40 6.55 -9.62
C VAL A 136 -19.13 5.19 -9.65
N ARG A 137 -20.35 5.13 -10.19
CA ARG A 137 -21.09 3.87 -10.33
C ARG A 137 -20.37 2.84 -11.20
N LYS A 138 -19.73 3.28 -12.29
CA LYS A 138 -18.98 2.39 -13.19
C LYS A 138 -17.80 1.72 -12.47
N PHE A 139 -17.14 2.39 -11.53
CA PHE A 139 -15.95 1.88 -10.84
C PHE A 139 -16.23 1.36 -9.43
N ASN A 140 -17.42 1.59 -8.86
CA ASN A 140 -17.80 1.08 -7.55
C ASN A 140 -17.72 -0.46 -7.50
N GLY A 141 -16.96 -1.00 -6.55
CA GLY A 141 -16.74 -2.44 -6.39
C GLY A 141 -15.85 -3.08 -7.46
N LYS A 142 -15.16 -2.30 -8.29
CA LYS A 142 -14.21 -2.84 -9.28
C LYS A 142 -12.77 -2.85 -8.73
N PRO A 143 -12.03 -3.96 -8.90
CA PRO A 143 -10.63 -4.01 -8.52
C PRO A 143 -9.79 -3.09 -9.41
N VAL A 144 -8.82 -2.42 -8.79
CA VAL A 144 -7.82 -1.58 -9.43
C VAL A 144 -6.44 -2.06 -8.99
N LEU A 145 -5.50 -2.21 -9.92
CA LEU A 145 -4.10 -2.48 -9.61
C LEU A 145 -3.46 -1.20 -9.04
N ILE A 146 -2.69 -1.39 -7.97
CA ILE A 146 -2.03 -0.31 -7.20
C ILE A 146 -0.58 -0.67 -6.86
N GLU A 147 -0.07 -1.70 -7.53
CA GLU A 147 1.23 -2.30 -7.30
C GLU A 147 2.34 -1.30 -7.61
N LYS A 148 2.21 -0.58 -8.73
CA LYS A 148 3.18 0.42 -9.16
C LYS A 148 3.37 1.56 -8.15
N GLU A 149 2.31 1.90 -7.42
CA GLU A 149 2.30 2.95 -6.40
C GLU A 149 2.54 2.41 -4.99
N SER A 150 2.80 1.11 -4.86
CA SER A 150 3.02 0.45 -3.57
C SER A 150 4.51 0.34 -3.21
N ARG A 151 4.80 0.37 -1.90
CA ARG A 151 6.11 0.07 -1.31
C ARG A 151 5.93 -0.73 -0.04
N HIS A 152 6.78 -1.73 0.15
CA HIS A 152 6.70 -2.64 1.29
C HIS A 152 7.88 -2.44 2.23
N LEU A 153 7.60 -2.19 3.51
CA LEU A 153 8.59 -1.98 4.56
C LEU A 153 8.37 -2.99 5.69
N ARG A 154 9.40 -3.76 6.03
CA ARG A 154 9.31 -4.81 7.05
C ARG A 154 9.92 -4.36 8.38
N PHE A 155 9.17 -4.58 9.46
CA PHE A 155 9.53 -4.22 10.83
C PHE A 155 9.27 -5.40 11.76
N GLY A 156 10.15 -6.40 11.74
CA GLY A 156 9.94 -7.62 12.51
C GLY A 156 8.73 -8.39 11.99
N ASP A 157 7.78 -8.70 12.88
CA ASP A 157 6.52 -9.37 12.56
C ASP A 157 5.48 -8.44 11.93
N ALA A 158 5.79 -7.14 11.75
CA ALA A 158 4.92 -6.17 11.10
C ALA A 158 5.39 -5.88 9.66
N LEU A 159 4.43 -5.71 8.75
CA LEU A 159 4.64 -5.25 7.39
C LEU A 159 3.83 -3.99 7.14
N GLU A 160 4.47 -2.92 6.70
CA GLU A 160 3.81 -1.73 6.17
C GLU A 160 3.77 -1.79 4.64
N ILE A 161 2.56 -1.73 4.08
CA ILE A 161 2.29 -1.57 2.66
C ILE A 161 1.86 -0.11 2.45
N LEU A 162 2.79 0.72 2.03
CA LEU A 162 2.53 2.11 1.67
C LEU A 162 2.00 2.17 0.25
N VAL A 163 0.92 2.92 0.01
CA VAL A 163 0.32 3.15 -1.31
C VAL A 163 0.20 4.65 -1.54
N ASP A 164 0.94 5.18 -2.52
CA ASP A 164 0.92 6.61 -2.84
C ASP A 164 -0.14 6.94 -3.90
N VAL A 165 -1.33 7.35 -3.45
CA VAL A 165 -2.47 7.67 -4.32
C VAL A 165 -2.19 8.89 -5.22
N ARG A 166 -1.16 9.69 -4.93
CA ARG A 166 -0.75 10.81 -5.81
C ARG A 166 -0.14 10.35 -7.13
N GLY A 167 0.31 9.09 -7.20
CA GLY A 167 0.75 8.41 -8.42
C GLY A 167 -0.40 7.91 -9.30
N PHE A 168 -1.64 7.87 -8.78
CA PHE A 168 -2.78 7.37 -9.55
C PHE A 168 -3.11 8.28 -10.74
N ASN A 169 -3.85 7.71 -11.70
CA ASN A 169 -4.28 8.45 -12.87
C ASN A 169 -5.04 9.76 -12.49
N PRO A 170 -4.94 10.83 -13.31
CA PRO A 170 -5.53 12.13 -12.97
C PRO A 170 -7.02 12.10 -12.66
N LEU A 171 -7.80 11.26 -13.34
CA LEU A 171 -9.24 11.15 -13.09
C LEU A 171 -9.54 10.65 -11.67
N ALA A 172 -8.81 9.63 -11.20
CA ALA A 172 -8.97 9.10 -9.85
C ALA A 172 -8.66 10.16 -8.79
N ARG A 173 -7.55 10.89 -8.94
CA ARG A 173 -7.15 11.96 -8.00
C ARG A 173 -8.13 13.12 -7.98
N GLN A 174 -8.61 13.54 -9.15
CA GLN A 174 -9.62 14.59 -9.28
C GLN A 174 -10.94 14.19 -8.63
N LEU A 175 -11.42 12.97 -8.88
CA LEU A 175 -12.65 12.47 -8.26
C LEU A 175 -12.51 12.38 -6.74
N LEU A 176 -11.39 11.86 -6.22
CA LEU A 176 -11.13 11.81 -4.79
C LEU A 176 -11.18 13.20 -4.16
N CYS A 177 -10.47 14.18 -4.73
CA CYS A 177 -10.46 15.55 -4.20
C CYS A 177 -11.85 16.21 -4.31
N ARG A 178 -12.56 15.99 -5.41
CA ARG A 178 -13.90 16.55 -5.64
C ARG A 178 -14.95 15.97 -4.69
N LEU A 179 -14.86 14.67 -4.39
CA LEU A 179 -15.82 13.95 -3.55
C LEU A 179 -15.40 13.87 -2.08
N ARG A 180 -14.25 14.45 -1.71
CA ARG A 180 -13.73 14.44 -0.33
C ARG A 180 -14.77 14.87 0.70
N GLY A 181 -15.58 15.90 0.40
CA GLY A 181 -16.64 16.37 1.30
C GLY A 181 -17.79 15.39 1.53
N GLN A 182 -17.91 14.34 0.71
CA GLN A 182 -18.89 13.26 0.89
C GLN A 182 -18.31 12.07 1.67
N LEU A 183 -16.98 11.95 1.80
CA LEU A 183 -16.36 10.83 2.51
C LEU A 183 -16.79 10.73 3.98
N PRO A 184 -16.98 11.84 4.74
CA PRO A 184 -17.52 11.80 6.10
C PRO A 184 -18.97 11.31 6.20
N LYS A 185 -19.69 11.22 5.08
CA LYS A 185 -21.07 10.68 5.01
C LYS A 185 -21.11 9.30 4.35
N SER A 186 -19.96 8.80 3.89
CA SER A 186 -19.86 7.56 3.14
C SER A 186 -19.64 6.38 4.06
N VAL A 187 -20.28 5.27 3.71
CA VAL A 187 -19.99 3.95 4.22
C VAL A 187 -19.34 3.17 3.08
N MET A 188 -18.08 2.80 3.24
CA MET A 188 -17.36 2.04 2.24
C MET A 188 -16.71 0.77 2.79
N GLN A 189 -16.61 -0.25 1.94
CA GLN A 189 -15.70 -1.36 2.16
C GLN A 189 -14.47 -1.18 1.27
N LEU A 190 -13.30 -1.33 1.87
CA LEU A 190 -12.03 -1.36 1.18
C LEU A 190 -11.41 -2.75 1.35
N GLY A 191 -11.36 -3.49 0.25
CA GLY A 191 -10.72 -4.81 0.19
C GLY A 191 -9.36 -4.71 -0.49
N ILE A 192 -8.33 -5.28 0.14
CA ILE A 192 -6.98 -5.43 -0.41
C ILE A 192 -6.75 -6.89 -0.75
N LEU A 193 -6.24 -7.16 -1.94
CA LEU A 193 -6.00 -8.52 -2.43
C LEU A 193 -4.79 -8.58 -3.36
N VAL A 194 -4.28 -9.78 -3.58
CA VAL A 194 -3.19 -10.04 -4.52
C VAL A 194 -3.79 -10.63 -5.80
N GLN A 195 -3.35 -10.15 -6.96
CA GLN A 195 -3.78 -10.66 -8.25
C GLN A 195 -3.26 -12.09 -8.49
N GLY A 196 -4.17 -13.01 -8.81
CA GLY A 196 -3.87 -14.35 -9.28
C GLY A 196 -4.29 -14.49 -10.74
N VAL A 197 -3.45 -15.13 -11.56
CA VAL A 197 -3.70 -15.33 -13.00
C VAL A 197 -3.73 -16.82 -13.34
N GLU A 198 -2.93 -17.62 -12.64
CA GLU A 198 -2.85 -19.05 -12.88
C GLU A 198 -3.96 -19.80 -12.16
N ASP A 199 -4.39 -20.92 -12.74
CA ASP A 199 -5.58 -21.64 -12.29
C ASP A 199 -5.42 -22.15 -10.83
N PHE A 200 -4.19 -22.47 -10.40
CA PHE A 200 -3.87 -22.89 -9.03
C PHE A 200 -3.81 -21.73 -8.02
N GLU A 201 -3.86 -20.48 -8.49
CA GLU A 201 -3.91 -19.26 -7.66
C GLU A 201 -5.34 -18.80 -7.42
N LEU A 202 -6.31 -19.46 -8.05
CA LEU A 202 -7.72 -19.10 -8.00
C LEU A 202 -8.50 -20.05 -7.07
N PRO A 203 -9.54 -19.54 -6.40
CA PRO A 203 -10.00 -18.14 -6.41
C PRO A 203 -9.03 -17.20 -5.69
N GLU A 204 -8.93 -15.95 -6.17
CA GLU A 204 -8.28 -14.87 -5.42
C GLU A 204 -8.99 -14.68 -4.07
N GLY A 205 -8.24 -14.33 -3.03
CA GLY A 205 -8.75 -14.02 -1.70
C GLY A 205 -8.27 -12.66 -1.22
N PHE A 206 -9.07 -12.02 -0.37
CA PHE A 206 -8.66 -10.77 0.25
C PHE A 206 -7.56 -11.03 1.28
N LEU A 207 -6.51 -10.23 1.22
CA LEU A 207 -5.56 -10.11 2.33
C LEU A 207 -6.30 -9.54 3.54
N GLY A 208 -7.06 -8.47 3.34
CA GLY A 208 -7.81 -7.79 4.38
C GLY A 208 -8.97 -6.99 3.80
N VAL A 209 -10.05 -6.87 4.58
CA VAL A 209 -11.19 -6.00 4.25
C VAL A 209 -11.47 -5.11 5.45
N ALA A 210 -11.62 -3.81 5.21
CA ALA A 210 -12.00 -2.84 6.21
C ALA A 210 -13.29 -2.13 5.79
N ARG A 211 -14.22 -1.98 6.73
CA ARG A 211 -15.38 -1.10 6.56
C ARG A 211 -15.02 0.25 7.15
N LEU A 212 -15.05 1.29 6.33
CA LEU A 212 -14.77 2.67 6.70
C LEU A 212 -16.11 3.41 6.74
N ASP A 213 -16.43 3.98 7.89
CA ASP A 213 -17.64 4.76 8.11
C ASP A 213 -17.24 6.18 8.50
N GLY A 214 -17.70 7.16 7.73
CA GLY A 214 -17.43 8.57 8.02
C GLY A 214 -15.97 8.98 7.90
N LEU A 215 -15.27 8.54 6.85
CA LEU A 215 -13.86 8.87 6.64
C LEU A 215 -13.64 10.37 6.40
N ASP A 216 -13.10 11.08 7.38
CA ASP A 216 -12.80 12.52 7.29
C ASP A 216 -11.30 12.79 7.11
N LEU A 217 -10.90 13.05 5.86
CA LEU A 217 -9.49 13.32 5.50
C LEU A 217 -8.97 14.67 6.03
N LEU A 218 -9.86 15.58 6.41
CA LEU A 218 -9.49 16.93 6.85
C LEU A 218 -9.47 17.09 8.37
N ASN A 219 -10.05 16.14 9.11
CA ASN A 219 -10.08 16.14 10.57
C ASN A 219 -9.40 14.88 11.14
N GLY A 220 -8.28 14.49 10.54
CA GLY A 220 -7.44 13.41 11.06
C GLY A 220 -6.66 13.80 12.31
N ARG A 221 -6.13 12.81 13.02
CA ARG A 221 -5.24 13.01 14.15
C ARG A 221 -3.93 13.65 13.66
N SER A 222 -3.56 14.79 14.24
CA SER A 222 -2.26 15.40 13.98
C SER A 222 -1.15 14.55 14.59
N VAL A 223 -0.10 14.30 13.81
CA VAL A 223 1.10 13.58 14.24
C VAL A 223 2.29 14.50 14.13
N GLU A 224 2.93 14.73 15.26
CA GLU A 224 4.25 15.36 15.33
C GLU A 224 5.29 14.25 15.24
N ILE A 225 6.01 14.16 14.12
CA ILE A 225 7.17 13.26 14.05
C ILE A 225 8.35 14.02 14.67
N PRO A 226 9.05 13.45 15.66
CA PRO A 226 10.19 14.11 16.26
C PRO A 226 11.24 14.41 15.18
N SER A 227 11.58 15.68 15.04
CA SER A 227 12.55 16.19 14.08
C SER A 227 13.95 15.69 14.45
N SER A 228 14.37 14.53 13.93
CA SER A 228 15.80 14.32 13.71
C SER A 228 16.19 14.98 12.37
N PRO A 229 17.14 15.91 12.32
CA PRO A 229 17.51 16.58 11.08
C PRO A 229 18.17 15.57 10.14
N ARG A 230 17.49 15.22 9.04
CA ARG A 230 18.14 14.56 7.90
C ARG A 230 18.95 15.62 7.17
N SER A 231 20.26 15.68 7.42
CA SER A 231 21.17 16.41 6.54
C SER A 231 21.00 15.90 5.11
N PRO A 232 21.02 16.76 4.08
CA PRO A 232 21.09 16.31 2.71
C PRO A 232 22.35 15.47 2.56
N MET A 233 22.23 14.27 1.98
CA MET A 233 23.39 13.49 1.55
C MET A 233 24.16 14.32 0.51
N THR A 234 25.17 15.07 0.95
CA THR A 234 26.25 15.51 0.08
C THR A 234 27.05 14.28 -0.32
N GLY A 235 27.40 14.23 -1.62
CA GLY A 235 28.22 13.19 -2.23
C GLY A 235 29.58 12.97 -1.55
N PRO A 236 30.35 11.99 -2.05
CA PRO A 236 31.38 11.30 -1.28
C PRO A 236 32.49 12.26 -0.85
N GLN A 237 32.63 12.47 0.46
CA GLN A 237 33.85 13.01 1.01
C GLN A 237 34.86 11.87 1.17
N GLU A 238 35.92 11.95 0.36
CA GLU A 238 37.20 11.31 0.63
C GLU A 238 37.62 11.62 2.07
N THR A 239 37.75 10.59 2.90
CA THR A 239 38.46 10.72 4.17
C THR A 239 39.56 9.67 4.26
N THR A 240 40.74 10.19 3.98
CA THR A 240 42.09 9.79 4.32
C THR A 240 42.21 8.99 5.64
N ARG A 241 42.88 7.84 5.52
CA ARG A 241 43.76 7.14 6.49
C ARG A 241 43.34 7.11 7.97
N ALA A 242 43.04 5.89 8.43
CA ALA A 242 43.62 5.37 9.67
C ALA A 242 43.94 3.88 9.47
N THR A 243 45.23 3.57 9.44
CA THR A 243 45.76 2.20 9.38
C THR A 243 46.21 1.82 10.78
N LEU A 244 45.69 0.72 11.33
CA LEU A 244 46.41 -0.11 12.29
C LEU A 244 46.31 -1.58 11.85
N PRO A 245 47.32 -2.41 12.20
CA PRO A 245 47.81 -3.46 11.32
C PRO A 245 47.33 -4.86 11.72
N CYS A 246 47.79 -5.84 10.91
CA CYS A 246 47.75 -7.29 11.13
C CYS A 246 46.41 -7.94 10.76
N THR A 247 46.32 -9.01 9.98
CA THR A 247 47.28 -9.98 9.44
C THR A 247 46.49 -10.75 8.38
N GLY A 248 46.96 -10.80 7.14
CA GLY A 248 47.30 -12.08 6.52
C GLY A 248 46.09 -12.90 6.05
N TRP A 249 45.80 -12.86 4.74
CA TRP A 249 45.77 -14.05 3.87
C TRP A 249 45.50 -13.60 2.43
N CYS A 250 46.44 -13.98 1.56
CA CYS A 250 46.44 -13.68 0.13
C CYS A 250 45.86 -14.89 -0.61
N CYS A 251 44.90 -14.68 -1.51
CA CYS A 251 44.75 -15.56 -2.65
C CYS A 251 44.20 -14.78 -3.86
N ARG A 252 45.13 -14.31 -4.72
CA ARG A 252 44.84 -13.93 -6.10
C ARG A 252 44.89 -15.17 -6.99
N ARG A 253 43.97 -15.23 -7.95
CA ARG A 253 44.14 -15.52 -9.41
C ARG A 253 42.77 -15.90 -9.95
N LYS A 254 42.37 -15.63 -11.20
CA LYS A 254 42.78 -14.75 -12.31
C LYS A 254 41.62 -14.91 -13.31
N LYS A 255 41.18 -13.85 -13.99
CA LYS A 255 40.36 -13.97 -15.21
C LYS A 255 41.23 -14.36 -16.40
N GLY A 256 40.61 -15.05 -17.35
CA GLY A 256 41.14 -15.44 -18.67
C GLY A 256 40.76 -16.91 -18.90
N THR A 257 39.95 -17.28 -19.88
CA THR A 257 39.65 -16.70 -21.20
C THR A 257 38.15 -16.57 -21.46
#